data_AF-A0AAC9IH55-F1
#
_entry.id   AF-A0AAC9IH55-F1
#
_cell.length_a   1.000
_cell.length_b   1.000
_cell.length_c   1.000
_cell.angle_alpha   90.00
_cell.angle_beta   90.00
_cell.angle_gamma   90.00
#
_symmetry.space_group_name_H-M   'P 1'
#
loop_
_entity.id
_entity.type
_entity.pdbx_description
1 polymer ?
#
loop_
_entity_poly.entity_id
_entity_poly.type
_entity_poly.pdbx_seq_one_letter_code
_entity_poly.pdbx_strand_id
1 'polypeptide(L)'
;MIKIHTALFAILMLISAVKMDNIQEQQGTLSQKLGQAPVKHQLSYIDQDEKHTVIPAFSEEKHQQEVKMLSTTTEKKAPKPKPKKKEHAKTAKPASSKNQARYSNEEMDLLSRLVHAEAKGESYAGKKAVASVVLNRVEHGSFPDSVRGVIYQRNAFQPVSNGSINDKPDQDSVKAVKQVVKEDDRTTKAIYFYNPKTATDHWIRSRKIVERIGRHVFAV
;
A
#
# COMPACT_ATOMS: atom_id res chain seq x y z
N MET A 1 -10.09 -27.31 70.59
CA MET A 1 -9.74 -26.04 69.89
C MET A 1 -10.06 -26.18 68.40
N ILE A 2 -11.35 -26.13 67.99
CA ILE A 2 -11.78 -26.50 66.62
C ILE A 2 -12.54 -25.36 65.89
N LYS A 3 -13.09 -24.38 66.62
CA LYS A 3 -13.99 -23.35 66.06
C LYS A 3 -13.32 -22.21 65.28
N ILE A 4 -11.99 -22.15 65.22
CA ILE A 4 -11.25 -21.04 64.57
C ILE A 4 -10.84 -21.38 63.12
N HIS A 5 -10.56 -22.65 62.82
CA HIS A 5 -10.16 -23.08 61.47
C HIS A 5 -11.32 -23.04 60.46
N THR A 6 -12.55 -23.34 60.88
CA THR A 6 -13.73 -23.34 60.00
C THR A 6 -14.13 -21.93 59.54
N ALA A 7 -13.96 -20.90 60.38
CA ALA A 7 -14.25 -19.52 60.01
C ALA A 7 -13.28 -18.98 58.94
N LEU A 8 -12.00 -19.33 59.03
CA LEU A 8 -10.99 -18.86 58.07
C LEU A 8 -11.18 -19.48 56.68
N PHE A 9 -11.59 -20.74 56.61
CA PHE A 9 -11.92 -21.41 55.34
C PHE A 9 -13.18 -20.84 54.66
N ALA A 10 -14.20 -20.46 55.44
CA ALA A 10 -15.42 -19.84 54.91
C ALA A 10 -15.14 -18.46 54.28
N ILE A 11 -14.27 -17.65 54.89
CA ILE A 11 -13.88 -16.33 54.37
C ILE A 11 -13.06 -16.47 53.07
N LEU A 12 -12.18 -17.47 52.97
CA LEU A 12 -11.39 -17.73 51.76
C LEU A 12 -12.25 -18.20 50.57
N MET A 13 -13.31 -18.98 50.83
CA MET A 13 -14.30 -19.38 49.83
C MET A 13 -15.13 -18.17 49.34
N LEU A 14 -15.54 -17.27 50.22
CA LEU A 14 -16.28 -16.05 49.86
C LEU A 14 -15.48 -15.08 48.98
N ILE A 15 -14.18 -14.90 49.24
CA ILE A 15 -13.32 -14.03 48.41
C ILE A 15 -13.13 -14.61 46.99
N SER A 16 -13.16 -15.94 46.86
CA SER A 16 -13.02 -16.62 45.57
C SER A 16 -14.23 -16.41 44.66
N ALA A 17 -15.45 -16.35 45.22
CA ALA A 17 -16.68 -16.17 44.45
C ALA A 17 -16.81 -14.77 43.82
N VAL A 18 -16.49 -13.70 44.57
CA VAL A 18 -16.64 -12.31 44.11
C VAL A 18 -15.74 -11.97 42.91
N LYS A 19 -14.72 -12.79 42.61
CA LYS A 19 -13.79 -12.57 41.50
C LYS A 19 -14.30 -13.10 40.15
N MET A 20 -15.39 -13.87 40.11
CA MET A 20 -15.86 -14.54 38.90
C MET A 20 -17.01 -13.83 38.16
N ASP A 21 -17.88 -13.08 38.86
CA ASP A 21 -19.05 -12.44 38.23
C ASP A 21 -18.71 -11.14 37.46
N ASN A 22 -17.54 -10.55 37.67
CA ASN A 22 -17.12 -9.28 37.04
C ASN A 22 -16.15 -9.47 35.85
N ILE A 23 -16.16 -10.64 35.21
CA ILE A 23 -15.35 -10.93 34.00
C ILE A 23 -16.20 -11.57 32.89
N GLN A 24 -17.44 -11.09 32.69
CA GLN A 24 -18.20 -11.34 31.45
C GLN A 24 -18.78 -10.09 30.77
N GLU A 25 -18.86 -8.94 31.44
CA GLU A 25 -19.48 -7.72 30.88
C GLU A 25 -18.51 -6.73 30.20
N GLN A 26 -17.31 -7.19 29.83
CA GLN A 26 -16.34 -6.40 29.03
C GLN A 26 -15.94 -7.05 27.70
N GLN A 27 -16.50 -8.21 27.35
CA GLN A 27 -16.25 -8.86 26.05
C GLN A 27 -17.42 -8.71 25.05
N GLY A 28 -18.57 -8.18 25.47
CA GLY A 28 -19.75 -7.99 24.61
C GLY A 28 -19.77 -6.71 23.74
N THR A 29 -19.07 -5.64 24.15
CA THR A 29 -19.28 -4.29 23.58
C THR A 29 -18.11 -3.75 22.74
N LEU A 30 -16.98 -4.46 22.65
CA LEU A 30 -15.82 -4.06 21.83
C LEU A 30 -15.69 -4.82 20.49
N SER A 31 -16.75 -5.49 20.04
CA SER A 31 -16.74 -6.29 18.79
C SER A 31 -17.51 -5.64 17.61
N GLN A 32 -18.22 -4.53 17.82
CA GLN A 32 -19.12 -3.94 16.81
C GLN A 32 -18.72 -2.55 16.27
N LYS A 33 -17.49 -2.06 16.52
CA LYS A 33 -17.09 -0.75 15.97
C LYS A 33 -15.62 -0.56 15.58
N LEU A 34 -15.07 -1.50 14.81
CA LEU A 34 -14.16 -1.14 13.74
C LEU A 34 -14.48 -2.02 12.53
N GLY A 35 -14.98 -1.40 11.45
CA GLY A 35 -15.35 -2.12 10.24
C GLY A 35 -14.12 -2.70 9.56
N GLN A 36 -13.81 -3.97 9.83
CA GLN A 36 -12.88 -4.74 9.01
C GLN A 36 -13.49 -4.85 7.60
N ALA A 37 -13.02 -3.99 6.69
CA ALA A 37 -13.24 -4.22 5.27
C ALA A 37 -12.74 -5.65 4.94
N PRO A 38 -13.51 -6.46 4.19
CA PRO A 38 -13.21 -7.88 4.06
C PRO A 38 -11.88 -8.11 3.34
N VAL A 39 -10.83 -8.42 4.12
CA VAL A 39 -9.54 -8.93 3.61
C VAL A 39 -9.69 -10.40 3.23
N LYS A 40 -10.56 -10.64 2.25
CA LYS A 40 -10.72 -11.88 1.51
C LYS A 40 -10.99 -11.49 0.06
N HIS A 41 -9.94 -11.16 -0.68
CA HIS A 41 -9.83 -11.49 -2.09
C HIS A 41 -8.36 -11.43 -2.48
N GLN A 42 -7.95 -12.35 -3.33
CA GLN A 42 -6.61 -12.91 -3.32
C GLN A 42 -5.96 -12.59 -4.66
N LEU A 43 -4.74 -12.04 -4.67
CA LEU A 43 -3.91 -12.08 -5.88
C LEU A 43 -3.36 -13.51 -6.03
N SER A 44 -4.27 -14.44 -6.30
CA SER A 44 -3.94 -15.80 -6.70
C SER A 44 -3.53 -15.80 -8.15
N TYR A 45 -2.28 -16.17 -8.40
CA TYR A 45 -2.02 -17.06 -9.51
C TYR A 45 -1.23 -18.26 -9.01
N ILE A 46 -1.74 -19.44 -9.33
CA ILE A 46 -1.05 -20.71 -9.16
C ILE A 46 -0.80 -21.24 -10.57
N ASP A 47 0.34 -21.92 -10.64
CA ASP A 47 0.84 -22.79 -11.68
C ASP A 47 1.69 -22.25 -12.82
N GLN A 48 2.67 -23.10 -13.09
CA GLN A 48 3.70 -23.00 -14.10
C GLN A 48 3.15 -23.68 -15.35
N ASP A 49 3.42 -23.13 -16.53
CA ASP A 49 3.64 -23.94 -17.72
C ASP A 49 4.35 -23.11 -18.77
N GLU A 50 5.54 -23.56 -19.17
CA GLU A 50 6.20 -23.05 -20.37
C GLU A 50 5.46 -23.57 -21.61
N LYS A 51 5.03 -22.66 -22.49
CA LYS A 51 5.24 -22.77 -23.95
C LYS A 51 4.65 -21.59 -24.74
N HIS A 52 5.36 -21.26 -25.82
CA HIS A 52 4.83 -20.67 -27.07
C HIS A 52 4.34 -19.21 -27.01
N THR A 53 4.49 -18.36 -28.04
CA THR A 53 5.10 -18.52 -29.38
C THR A 53 5.79 -17.20 -29.78
N VAL A 54 6.78 -17.26 -30.68
CA VAL A 54 7.27 -16.08 -31.40
C VAL A 54 6.14 -15.48 -32.25
N ILE A 55 5.93 -14.17 -32.15
CA ILE A 55 5.05 -13.41 -33.05
C ILE A 55 5.96 -12.49 -33.89
N PRO A 56 5.92 -12.52 -35.23
CA PRO A 56 6.74 -11.64 -36.05
C PRO A 56 6.31 -10.18 -35.90
N ALA A 57 7.28 -9.27 -35.89
CA ALA A 57 7.03 -7.84 -35.87
C ALA A 57 6.38 -7.38 -37.19
N PHE A 58 5.34 -6.56 -37.09
CA PHE A 58 4.72 -5.91 -38.24
C PHE A 58 5.53 -4.66 -38.61
N SER A 59 5.89 -4.54 -39.88
CA SER A 59 6.67 -3.41 -40.43
C SER A 59 5.79 -2.22 -40.77
N GLU A 60 6.40 -1.03 -40.76
CA GLU A 60 5.97 0.19 -41.48
C GLU A 60 4.66 0.87 -40.97
N GLU A 61 4.45 2.19 -41.09
CA GLU A 61 5.26 3.24 -41.72
C GLU A 61 5.16 4.61 -41.00
N LYS A 62 5.72 5.66 -41.63
CA LYS A 62 6.03 6.98 -41.06
C LYS A 62 4.82 7.92 -40.98
N HIS A 63 4.80 8.76 -39.95
CA HIS A 63 4.35 10.15 -40.13
C HIS A 63 5.12 11.13 -39.24
N GLN A 64 5.95 11.97 -39.85
CA GLN A 64 6.50 13.17 -39.22
C GLN A 64 5.59 14.34 -39.57
N GLN A 65 5.19 15.14 -38.59
CA GLN A 65 4.54 16.43 -38.82
C GLN A 65 5.41 17.57 -38.28
N GLU A 66 5.63 18.55 -39.15
CA GLU A 66 6.49 19.70 -38.95
C GLU A 66 5.80 20.75 -38.06
N VAL A 67 6.40 21.07 -36.91
CA VAL A 67 5.94 22.18 -36.06
C VAL A 67 6.75 23.44 -36.34
N LYS A 68 6.15 24.34 -37.13
CA LYS A 68 6.69 25.66 -37.45
C LYS A 68 6.47 26.63 -36.28
N MET A 69 7.54 27.23 -35.78
CA MET A 69 7.48 28.21 -34.70
C MET A 69 6.97 29.59 -35.17
N LEU A 70 6.21 30.27 -34.31
CA LEU A 70 6.11 31.73 -34.29
C LEU A 70 5.95 32.23 -32.84
N SER A 71 6.42 33.45 -32.57
CA SER A 71 6.78 33.94 -31.23
C SER A 71 6.07 35.26 -30.85
N THR A 72 6.39 35.78 -29.66
CA THR A 72 6.08 37.12 -29.07
C THR A 72 4.84 37.26 -28.17
N THR A 73 4.79 38.11 -27.12
CA THR A 73 5.78 38.56 -26.09
C THR A 73 5.06 39.46 -25.04
N THR A 74 5.32 39.28 -23.72
CA THR A 74 4.91 40.15 -22.56
C THR A 74 3.39 40.38 -22.32
N GLU A 75 2.88 40.84 -21.15
CA GLU A 75 3.49 41.42 -19.94
C GLU A 75 2.75 41.07 -18.60
N LYS A 76 3.28 41.62 -17.51
CA LYS A 76 3.17 41.37 -16.06
C LYS A 76 1.92 42.00 -15.40
N LYS A 77 1.46 41.44 -14.26
CA LYS A 77 1.32 42.09 -12.92
C LYS A 77 0.10 41.61 -12.08
N ALA A 78 0.35 41.32 -10.80
CA ALA A 78 -0.68 41.00 -9.78
C ALA A 78 -1.12 42.25 -8.99
N PRO A 79 -2.22 42.20 -8.22
CA PRO A 79 -2.02 42.08 -6.75
C PRO A 79 -3.11 41.28 -5.98
N LYS A 80 -2.88 41.12 -4.66
CA LYS A 80 -3.76 40.50 -3.65
C LYS A 80 -4.12 41.56 -2.59
N PRO A 81 -5.23 41.43 -1.83
CA PRO A 81 -5.04 41.18 -0.38
C PRO A 81 -6.12 40.30 0.30
N LYS A 82 -5.84 39.90 1.56
CA LYS A 82 -6.72 39.14 2.49
C LYS A 82 -7.33 40.08 3.56
N PRO A 83 -8.36 39.67 4.33
CA PRO A 83 -8.15 39.16 5.72
C PRO A 83 -9.11 37.98 6.09
N LYS A 84 -9.45 37.66 7.36
CA LYS A 84 -8.70 37.01 8.49
C LYS A 84 -9.71 36.27 9.43
N LYS A 85 -9.23 35.41 10.36
CA LYS A 85 -9.92 34.77 11.54
C LYS A 85 -10.71 33.46 11.24
N LYS A 86 -10.80 32.45 12.14
CA LYS A 86 -10.14 32.11 13.44
C LYS A 86 -10.30 30.57 13.65
N GLU A 87 -9.24 29.82 13.93
CA GLU A 87 -8.85 29.35 15.30
C GLU A 87 -9.72 28.20 15.88
N HIS A 88 -9.14 26.99 15.98
CA HIS A 88 -9.29 26.08 17.12
C HIS A 88 -8.09 25.11 17.17
N ALA A 89 -7.45 25.00 18.33
CA ALA A 89 -6.26 24.17 18.52
C ALA A 89 -6.62 22.72 18.91
N LYS A 90 -5.89 21.75 18.37
CA LYS A 90 -5.69 20.44 19.00
C LYS A 90 -4.20 20.12 19.04
N THR A 91 -3.76 19.62 20.19
CA THR A 91 -2.37 19.41 20.59
C THR A 91 -1.63 18.45 19.67
N ALA A 92 -0.56 18.93 19.03
CA ALA A 92 0.37 18.09 18.28
C ALA A 92 1.53 17.61 19.17
N LYS A 93 1.78 16.30 19.13
CA LYS A 93 2.98 15.63 19.67
C LYS A 93 4.25 16.30 19.07
N PRO A 94 5.34 16.49 19.83
CA PRO A 94 6.48 17.30 19.36
C PRO A 94 7.14 16.67 18.13
N ALA A 95 7.11 17.39 17.01
CA ALA A 95 7.79 17.00 15.78
C ALA A 95 9.30 17.25 15.93
N SER A 96 10.04 16.20 16.30
CA SER A 96 11.50 16.21 16.27
C SER A 96 11.99 16.26 14.81
N SER A 97 12.13 17.47 14.27
CA SER A 97 12.69 17.73 12.95
C SER A 97 14.19 17.40 12.88
N LYS A 98 14.50 16.11 12.73
CA LYS A 98 15.64 15.69 11.91
C LYS A 98 15.07 15.26 10.57
N ASN A 99 15.72 15.64 9.47
CA ASN A 99 15.28 15.34 8.12
C ASN A 99 15.55 13.85 7.79
N GLN A 100 14.85 12.95 8.48
CA GLN A 100 14.93 11.51 8.28
C GLN A 100 14.27 11.16 6.95
N ALA A 101 14.91 10.29 6.16
CA ALA A 101 14.26 9.67 5.02
C ALA A 101 13.00 8.95 5.49
N ARG A 102 11.87 9.16 4.79
CA ARG A 102 10.55 8.62 5.15
C ARG A 102 10.50 7.09 5.24
N TYR A 103 11.44 6.42 4.57
CA TYR A 103 11.62 4.98 4.52
C TYR A 103 13.10 4.62 4.70
N SER A 104 13.39 3.46 5.30
CA SER A 104 14.77 3.01 5.49
C SER A 104 15.42 2.52 4.19
N ASN A 105 16.75 2.35 4.16
CA ASN A 105 17.44 1.79 2.99
C ASN A 105 16.97 0.36 2.70
N GLU A 106 16.67 -0.40 3.74
CA GLU A 106 16.18 -1.79 3.68
C GLU A 106 14.75 -1.85 3.16
N GLU A 107 13.89 -0.87 3.50
CA GLU A 107 12.56 -0.72 2.91
C GLU A 107 12.64 -0.30 1.44
N MET A 108 13.54 0.62 1.08
CA MET A 108 13.76 1.02 -0.31
C MET A 108 14.30 -0.12 -1.17
N ASP A 109 15.19 -0.96 -0.63
CA ASP A 109 15.67 -2.18 -1.30
C ASP A 109 14.55 -3.21 -1.47
N LEU A 110 13.82 -3.53 -0.39
CA LEU A 110 12.67 -4.46 -0.43
C LEU A 110 11.61 -4.01 -1.45
N LEU A 111 11.29 -2.72 -1.49
CA LEU A 111 10.36 -2.15 -2.46
C LEU A 111 10.93 -2.21 -3.89
N SER A 112 12.23 -1.98 -4.07
CA SER A 112 12.89 -2.12 -5.38
C SER A 112 12.85 -3.56 -5.89
N ARG A 113 13.03 -4.55 -5.01
CA ARG A 113 12.90 -5.98 -5.32
C ARG A 113 11.49 -6.37 -5.70
N LEU A 114 10.49 -5.90 -4.95
CA LEU A 114 9.09 -6.13 -5.30
C LEU A 114 8.75 -5.51 -6.68
N VAL A 115 9.14 -4.26 -6.91
CA VAL A 115 8.91 -3.58 -8.21
C VAL A 115 9.63 -4.28 -9.34
N HIS A 116 10.84 -4.82 -9.13
CA HIS A 116 11.51 -5.64 -10.14
C HIS A 116 10.71 -6.90 -10.48
N ALA A 117 10.22 -7.62 -9.48
CA ALA A 117 9.51 -8.89 -9.67
C ALA A 117 8.10 -8.70 -10.27
N GLU A 118 7.33 -7.72 -9.80
CA GLU A 118 5.96 -7.42 -10.27
C GLU A 118 5.95 -6.68 -11.63
N ALA A 119 6.94 -5.81 -11.89
CA ALA A 119 7.00 -4.97 -13.09
C ALA A 119 8.20 -5.30 -14.00
N LYS A 120 8.58 -6.58 -14.08
CA LYS A 120 9.64 -7.05 -15.00
C LYS A 120 9.17 -6.94 -16.45
N GLY A 121 9.92 -6.17 -17.24
CA GLY A 121 9.57 -5.87 -18.63
C GLY A 121 8.46 -4.82 -18.83
N GLU A 122 7.94 -4.22 -17.76
CA GLU A 122 7.08 -3.03 -17.88
C GLU A 122 7.92 -1.77 -18.17
N SER A 123 7.27 -0.74 -18.70
CA SER A 123 7.88 0.58 -18.85
C SER A 123 8.28 1.19 -17.50
N TYR A 124 9.16 2.19 -17.53
CA TYR A 124 9.55 2.95 -16.34
C TYR A 124 8.35 3.56 -15.59
N ALA A 125 7.32 4.02 -16.33
CA ALA A 125 6.06 4.48 -15.76
C ALA A 125 5.29 3.35 -15.05
N GLY A 126 5.27 2.13 -15.61
CA GLY A 126 4.69 0.95 -14.97
C GLY A 126 5.40 0.57 -13.66
N LYS A 127 6.74 0.62 -13.65
CA LYS A 127 7.55 0.43 -12.43
C LYS A 127 7.23 1.47 -11.35
N LYS A 128 7.13 2.76 -11.72
CA LYS A 128 6.71 3.83 -10.80
C LYS A 128 5.27 3.66 -10.29
N ALA A 129 4.35 3.16 -11.12
CA ALA A 129 2.96 2.93 -10.73
C ALA A 129 2.83 1.78 -9.71
N VAL A 130 3.57 0.68 -9.87
CA VAL A 130 3.62 -0.40 -8.86
C VAL A 130 4.24 0.11 -7.54
N ALA A 131 5.33 0.88 -7.60
CA ALA A 131 5.90 1.52 -6.41
C ALA A 131 4.90 2.46 -5.71
N SER A 132 4.14 3.24 -6.50
CA SER A 132 3.09 4.12 -6.00
C SER A 132 1.98 3.34 -5.31
N VAL A 133 1.51 2.22 -5.87
CA VAL A 133 0.46 1.38 -5.22
C VAL A 133 0.89 0.89 -3.84
N VAL A 134 2.14 0.40 -3.69
CA VAL A 134 2.63 -0.08 -2.38
C VAL A 134 2.63 1.06 -1.34
N LEU A 135 3.07 2.25 -1.74
CA LEU A 135 3.19 3.39 -0.84
C LEU A 135 1.84 4.10 -0.59
N ASN A 136 0.94 4.08 -1.56
CA ASN A 136 -0.47 4.47 -1.38
C ASN A 136 -1.15 3.57 -0.35
N ARG A 137 -0.84 2.25 -0.32
CA ARG A 137 -1.32 1.35 0.74
C ARG A 137 -0.76 1.74 2.11
N VAL A 138 0.54 2.01 2.22
CA VAL A 138 1.17 2.48 3.47
C VAL A 138 0.46 3.72 4.05
N GLU A 139 -0.06 4.59 3.17
CA GLU A 139 -0.77 5.82 3.55
C GLU A 139 -2.30 5.65 3.70
N HIS A 140 -2.85 4.48 3.34
CA HIS A 140 -4.28 4.19 3.34
C HIS A 140 -4.67 3.35 4.55
N GLY A 141 -5.51 3.89 5.45
CA GLY A 141 -5.88 3.31 6.75
C GLY A 141 -6.66 1.98 6.75
N SER A 142 -6.62 1.20 5.67
CA SER A 142 -7.11 -0.18 5.57
C SER A 142 -6.00 -1.20 5.31
N PHE A 143 -4.74 -0.75 5.28
CA PHE A 143 -3.54 -1.58 5.09
C PHE A 143 -2.53 -1.31 6.22
N PRO A 144 -1.47 -2.14 6.35
CA PRO A 144 -0.36 -1.86 7.25
C PRO A 144 0.36 -0.54 6.93
N ASP A 145 0.89 0.12 7.96
CA ASP A 145 1.50 1.45 7.94
C ASP A 145 3.02 1.45 7.65
N SER A 146 3.55 0.36 7.10
CA SER A 146 4.97 0.21 6.75
C SER A 146 5.15 -0.55 5.43
N VAL A 147 6.25 -0.28 4.71
CA VAL A 147 6.55 -0.94 3.43
C VAL A 147 6.64 -2.44 3.66
N ARG A 148 7.34 -2.87 4.72
CA ARG A 148 7.44 -4.29 5.08
C ARG A 148 6.06 -4.90 5.39
N GLY A 149 5.21 -4.19 6.14
CA GLY A 149 3.87 -4.67 6.47
C GLY A 149 2.99 -4.88 5.23
N VAL A 150 2.98 -3.92 4.30
CA VAL A 150 2.23 -4.03 3.04
C VAL A 150 2.76 -5.17 2.16
N ILE A 151 4.08 -5.31 2.03
CA ILE A 151 4.70 -6.30 1.14
C ILE A 151 4.50 -7.72 1.67
N TYR A 152 4.69 -7.95 2.97
CA TYR A 152 4.51 -9.27 3.59
C TYR A 152 3.08 -9.57 4.05
N GLN A 153 2.09 -8.72 3.70
CA GLN A 153 0.69 -9.03 3.91
C GLN A 153 0.33 -10.33 3.17
N ARG A 154 -0.33 -11.27 3.86
CA ARG A 154 -0.65 -12.61 3.34
C ARG A 154 -1.34 -12.52 1.98
N ASN A 155 -0.76 -13.19 0.99
CA ASN A 155 -1.24 -13.28 -0.40
C ASN A 155 -1.38 -11.92 -1.12
N ALA A 156 -0.67 -10.88 -0.68
CA ALA A 156 -0.72 -9.55 -1.31
C ALA A 156 0.17 -9.43 -2.56
N PHE A 157 1.26 -10.21 -2.64
CA PHE A 157 2.24 -10.18 -3.73
C PHE A 157 2.83 -11.59 -3.97
N GLN A 158 2.78 -12.08 -5.20
CA GLN A 158 3.27 -13.41 -5.56
C GLN A 158 4.79 -13.62 -5.32
N PRO A 159 5.67 -12.62 -5.55
CA PRO A 159 7.11 -12.69 -5.27
C PRO A 159 7.47 -13.11 -3.85
N VAL A 160 6.61 -12.81 -2.87
CA VAL A 160 6.83 -13.20 -1.46
C VAL A 160 6.64 -14.70 -1.28
N SER A 161 5.61 -15.27 -1.91
CA SER A 161 5.30 -16.71 -1.82
C SER A 161 6.19 -17.60 -2.66
N ASN A 162 6.65 -17.14 -3.84
CA ASN A 162 7.49 -17.96 -4.73
C ASN A 162 9.00 -17.69 -4.57
N GLY A 163 9.39 -16.80 -3.66
CA GLY A 163 10.78 -16.50 -3.32
C GLY A 163 11.48 -15.46 -4.20
N SER A 164 10.92 -15.04 -5.34
CA SER A 164 11.57 -14.05 -6.23
C SER A 164 11.67 -12.64 -5.64
N ILE A 165 11.00 -12.38 -4.50
CA ILE A 165 11.24 -11.18 -3.69
C ILE A 165 12.70 -11.05 -3.24
N ASN A 166 13.47 -12.15 -3.22
CA ASN A 166 14.88 -12.15 -2.81
C ASN A 166 15.85 -11.85 -3.97
N ASP A 167 15.36 -11.78 -5.22
CA ASP A 167 16.19 -11.50 -6.39
C ASP A 167 16.74 -10.07 -6.37
N LYS A 168 17.93 -9.87 -6.94
CA LYS A 168 18.52 -8.53 -7.05
C LYS A 168 17.68 -7.66 -8.02
N PRO A 169 17.30 -6.42 -7.64
CA PRO A 169 16.46 -5.59 -8.49
C PRO A 169 17.26 -5.00 -9.66
N ASP A 170 16.60 -4.83 -10.82
CA ASP A 170 17.18 -4.08 -11.93
C ASP A 170 17.35 -2.58 -11.60
N GLN A 171 18.24 -1.90 -12.34
CA GLN A 171 18.56 -0.49 -12.09
C GLN A 171 17.34 0.43 -12.22
N ASP A 172 16.41 0.12 -13.13
CA ASP A 172 15.26 0.98 -13.40
C ASP A 172 14.18 0.87 -12.31
N SER A 173 14.07 -0.29 -11.66
CA SER A 173 13.23 -0.50 -10.48
C SER A 173 13.79 0.29 -9.30
N VAL A 174 15.10 0.25 -9.08
CA VAL A 174 15.79 1.05 -8.06
C VAL A 174 15.65 2.56 -8.34
N LYS A 175 15.77 3.00 -9.60
CA LYS A 175 15.53 4.40 -9.99
C LYS A 175 14.07 4.81 -9.76
N ALA A 176 13.11 4.01 -10.21
CA ALA A 176 11.68 4.28 -10.07
C ALA A 176 11.27 4.43 -8.60
N VAL A 177 11.71 3.51 -7.73
CA VAL A 177 11.46 3.58 -6.29
C VAL A 177 12.11 4.81 -5.66
N LYS A 178 13.39 5.09 -5.99
CA LYS A 178 14.06 6.31 -5.52
C LYS A 178 13.33 7.58 -5.94
N GLN A 179 12.81 7.63 -7.16
CA GLN A 179 12.07 8.77 -7.67
C GLN A 179 10.76 8.96 -6.91
N VAL A 180 9.91 7.92 -6.87
CA VAL A 180 8.60 7.95 -6.18
C VAL A 180 8.74 8.26 -4.68
N VAL A 181 9.83 7.84 -4.03
CA VAL A 181 10.10 8.14 -2.60
C VAL A 181 10.66 9.55 -2.37
N LYS A 182 11.55 10.05 -3.24
CA LYS A 182 12.24 11.35 -3.02
C LYS A 182 11.47 12.56 -3.56
N GLU A 183 10.76 12.39 -4.66
CA GLU A 183 10.01 13.45 -5.34
C GLU A 183 8.52 13.44 -4.96
N ASP A 184 8.08 12.44 -4.18
CA ASP A 184 6.68 12.12 -3.88
C ASP A 184 5.79 12.01 -5.14
N ASP A 185 6.42 11.60 -6.25
CA ASP A 185 5.78 11.50 -7.56
C ASP A 185 4.93 10.23 -7.67
N ARG A 186 3.75 10.29 -7.03
CA ARG A 186 2.68 9.28 -7.09
C ARG A 186 2.05 9.28 -8.48
N THR A 187 2.60 8.48 -9.39
CA THR A 187 2.11 8.41 -10.78
C THR A 187 0.68 7.84 -10.91
N THR A 188 0.14 7.24 -9.85
CA THR A 188 -1.25 6.77 -9.79
C THR A 188 -1.82 6.91 -8.38
N LYS A 189 -3.14 7.07 -8.26
CA LYS A 189 -3.89 7.03 -7.00
C LYS A 189 -4.42 5.63 -6.64
N ALA A 190 -4.11 4.63 -7.45
CA ALA A 190 -4.56 3.26 -7.23
C ALA A 190 -3.97 2.63 -5.95
N ILE A 191 -4.74 1.75 -5.33
CA ILE A 191 -4.32 0.88 -4.22
C ILE A 191 -4.32 -0.61 -4.61
N TYR A 192 -4.75 -0.93 -5.83
CA TYR A 192 -4.68 -2.25 -6.43
C TYR A 192 -4.13 -2.18 -7.86
N PHE A 193 -3.46 -3.24 -8.29
CA PHE A 193 -3.18 -3.48 -9.71
C PHE A 193 -3.34 -4.96 -10.03
N TYR A 194 -3.57 -5.27 -11.30
CA TYR A 194 -3.65 -6.64 -11.80
C TYR A 194 -3.36 -6.71 -13.30
N ASN A 195 -2.86 -7.86 -13.78
CA ASN A 195 -2.79 -8.14 -15.20
C ASN A 195 -4.13 -8.74 -15.67
N PRO A 196 -4.93 -8.06 -16.51
CA PRO A 196 -6.27 -8.52 -16.89
C PRO A 196 -6.26 -9.79 -17.77
N LYS A 197 -5.10 -10.19 -18.30
CA LYS A 197 -4.92 -11.44 -19.06
C LYS A 197 -4.79 -12.68 -18.16
N THR A 198 -4.29 -12.53 -16.93
CA THR A 198 -4.05 -13.65 -16.00
C THR A 198 -4.92 -13.59 -14.75
N ALA A 199 -5.35 -12.41 -14.30
CA ALA A 199 -6.20 -12.28 -13.13
C ALA A 199 -7.60 -12.86 -13.38
N THR A 200 -7.92 -13.94 -12.68
CA THR A 200 -9.22 -14.64 -12.73
C THR A 200 -10.19 -14.22 -11.63
N ASP A 201 -9.69 -13.73 -10.49
CA ASP A 201 -10.54 -13.32 -9.35
C ASP A 201 -11.51 -12.19 -9.74
N HIS A 202 -12.81 -12.43 -9.58
CA HIS A 202 -13.88 -11.50 -9.92
C HIS A 202 -13.82 -10.20 -9.10
N TRP A 203 -13.38 -10.25 -7.84
CA TRP A 203 -13.34 -9.08 -6.98
C TRP A 203 -12.33 -8.05 -7.46
N ILE A 204 -11.12 -8.47 -7.85
CA ILE A 204 -10.10 -7.54 -8.33
C ILE A 204 -10.52 -6.94 -9.68
N ARG A 205 -11.16 -7.74 -10.53
CA ARG A 205 -11.74 -7.31 -11.82
C ARG A 205 -12.97 -6.39 -11.67
N SER A 206 -13.62 -6.37 -10.51
CA SER A 206 -14.75 -5.48 -10.19
C SER A 206 -14.35 -4.18 -9.46
N ARG A 207 -13.05 -3.97 -9.20
CA ARG A 207 -12.56 -2.70 -8.63
C ARG A 207 -12.74 -1.56 -9.63
N LYS A 208 -12.86 -0.32 -9.15
CA LYS A 208 -13.00 0.84 -10.02
C LYS A 208 -11.65 1.13 -10.69
N ILE A 209 -11.59 0.94 -12.01
CA ILE A 209 -10.40 1.23 -12.80
C ILE A 209 -10.07 2.73 -12.69
N VAL A 210 -8.82 3.02 -12.37
CA VAL A 210 -8.21 4.36 -12.43
C VAL A 210 -7.59 4.56 -13.81
N GLU A 211 -6.75 3.62 -14.23
CA GLU A 211 -5.97 3.71 -15.48
C GLU A 211 -5.40 2.33 -15.88
N ARG A 212 -4.74 2.29 -17.05
CA ARG A 212 -4.03 1.11 -17.55
C ARG A 212 -2.65 1.52 -18.05
N ILE A 213 -1.60 0.97 -17.46
CA ILE A 213 -0.19 1.24 -17.83
C ILE A 213 0.47 -0.09 -18.20
N GLY A 214 0.99 -0.18 -19.43
CA GLY A 214 1.65 -1.39 -19.92
C GLY A 214 0.71 -2.61 -19.95
N ARG A 215 1.03 -3.67 -19.21
CA ARG A 215 0.18 -4.85 -19.04
C ARG A 215 -0.80 -4.73 -17.86
N HIS A 216 -0.60 -3.80 -16.93
CA HIS A 216 -1.39 -3.69 -15.70
C HIS A 216 -2.58 -2.73 -15.81
N VAL A 217 -3.69 -3.14 -15.21
CA VAL A 217 -4.82 -2.27 -14.84
C VAL A 217 -4.64 -1.85 -13.39
N PHE A 218 -4.81 -0.56 -13.11
CA PHE A 218 -4.67 0.05 -11.79
C PHE A 218 -6.05 0.50 -11.29
N ALA A 219 -6.38 0.23 -10.03
CA ALA A 219 -7.74 0.35 -9.51
C ALA A 219 -7.85 0.72 -8.02
N VAL A 220 -9.06 1.09 -7.60
CA VAL A 220 -9.49 1.36 -6.21
C VAL A 220 -10.78 0.60 -5.85
#